data_AF-A0A086L735-F1
#
_entry.id   AF-A0A086L735-F1
#
_cell.length_a   1.000
_cell.length_b   1.000
_cell.length_c   1.000
_cell.angle_alpha   90.00
_cell.angle_beta   90.00
_cell.angle_gamma   90.00
#
_symmetry.space_group_name_H-M   'P 1'
#
loop_
_entity.id
_entity.type
_entity.pdbx_description
1 polymer ?
#
loop_
_entity_poly.entity_id
_entity_poly.type
_entity_poly.pdbx_seq_one_letter_code
_entity_poly.pdbx_strand_id
1 'polypeptide(L)'
;MQALRRGAAIPSRLLPRRDSWMSLAPFVAPNNAAAWRKLRDGAQEVQTVIERQSTPGKPQQIDWAKWESQIAHKDILNCLKTFYTNQVQILDRALGALETAKTPAPCEGAEKGWALFDAALSACAKSVEKSEELLSNGARALWVSCSNPPVWKVNTNEWLDSDQYWQAFVEKHHFYSQYQPGVVDPEAPQEVEAFKQAWHSRMGKFNDRSDTPMLYAYMNELPSWEYYDLHRSAFLEHMTYFLVRTGGDFRFFPEMPPWQWLAHMENLRFKLLSVAQSRRSQLQLANLERERALDFLPVDVEHHGEEYTQKFLQYETELFQACAARLMGHFMFLCDPFIPVQSAEALSAVARVDNGKGKLFSLGDDVNALFYLPEQQRRDVERPTQAVQTLLGHLEATGRPFNPCYSELLHVHAEVLEERGEHWLTAPGECVSQAFLRRLRTDDPAYEVYCSYFKEMYERFAGAKEVSMEDGRKRLATIEKNAQEEAAAYGLALKTMGSAELAHKAREGAAKLEQLRKAQEKAAGKSAQTVQENKM
;
A
#
# COMPACT_ATOMS: atom_id res chain seq x y z
N MET A 1 11.83 -29.19 -77.35
CA MET A 1 13.29 -28.91 -77.42
C MET A 1 13.44 -27.39 -77.43
N GLN A 2 14.08 -26.66 -76.51
CA GLN A 2 15.09 -26.91 -75.49
C GLN A 2 14.69 -26.19 -74.19
N ALA A 3 14.97 -26.81 -73.04
CA ALA A 3 14.69 -26.28 -71.70
C ALA A 3 15.77 -25.26 -71.28
N LEU A 4 15.36 -24.05 -70.92
CA LEU A 4 16.19 -23.08 -70.19
C LEU A 4 15.93 -23.22 -68.69
N ARG A 5 16.52 -24.26 -68.08
CA ARG A 5 16.72 -24.33 -66.62
C ARG A 5 17.84 -23.38 -66.23
N ARG A 6 17.53 -22.14 -65.88
CA ARG A 6 18.42 -21.32 -65.05
C ARG A 6 18.01 -21.49 -63.60
N GLY A 7 18.54 -22.54 -62.97
CA GLY A 7 18.48 -22.68 -61.53
C GLY A 7 19.27 -21.55 -60.89
N ALA A 8 18.62 -20.77 -60.04
CA ALA A 8 19.29 -19.88 -59.11
C ALA A 8 20.24 -20.74 -58.26
N ALA A 9 21.54 -20.50 -58.40
CA ALA A 9 22.54 -21.11 -57.54
C ALA A 9 22.32 -20.59 -56.13
N ILE A 10 21.75 -21.44 -55.26
CA ILE A 10 21.81 -21.24 -53.81
C ILE A 10 23.29 -21.15 -53.46
N PRO A 11 23.79 -20.06 -52.84
CA PRO A 11 25.16 -20.00 -52.37
C PRO A 11 25.36 -21.12 -51.36
N SER A 12 26.14 -22.14 -51.73
CA SER A 12 26.43 -23.34 -50.95
C SER A 12 27.35 -23.06 -49.75
N ARG A 13 27.13 -21.96 -49.02
CA ARG A 13 28.06 -21.45 -47.98
C ARG A 13 27.51 -21.43 -46.55
N LEU A 14 26.40 -22.11 -46.26
CA LEU A 14 25.83 -22.16 -44.89
C LEU A 14 25.53 -23.56 -44.36
N LEU A 15 26.05 -24.62 -44.98
CA LEU A 15 26.09 -25.93 -44.35
C LEU A 15 27.55 -26.23 -43.98
N PRO A 16 27.87 -26.49 -42.70
CA PRO A 16 29.21 -26.91 -42.31
C PRO A 16 29.58 -28.16 -43.13
N ARG A 17 30.78 -28.17 -43.73
CA ARG A 17 31.35 -29.40 -44.30
C ARG A 17 31.25 -30.48 -43.23
N ARG A 18 30.68 -31.63 -43.57
CA ARG A 18 30.46 -32.81 -42.70
C ARG A 18 31.75 -33.43 -42.12
N ASP A 19 32.90 -32.78 -42.27
CA ASP A 19 34.19 -33.42 -42.13
C ASP A 19 34.84 -33.24 -40.74
N SER A 20 34.22 -32.51 -39.80
CA SER A 20 34.78 -32.38 -38.43
C SER A 20 33.77 -31.94 -37.35
N TRP A 21 33.63 -32.74 -36.29
CA TRP A 21 32.78 -32.41 -35.13
C TRP A 21 33.32 -31.24 -34.28
N MET A 22 34.60 -30.89 -34.44
CA MET A 22 35.23 -29.78 -33.73
C MET A 22 34.72 -28.41 -34.17
N SER A 23 34.10 -28.30 -35.35
CA SER A 23 33.54 -27.04 -35.87
C SER A 23 32.10 -26.76 -35.41
N LEU A 24 31.56 -27.53 -34.46
CA LEU A 24 30.20 -27.34 -33.92
C LEU A 24 30.06 -26.22 -32.88
N ALA A 25 31.15 -25.53 -32.54
CA ALA A 25 31.19 -24.45 -31.56
C ALA A 25 30.12 -23.35 -31.71
N PRO A 26 29.78 -22.83 -32.91
CA PRO A 26 28.83 -21.72 -33.03
C PRO A 26 27.37 -22.13 -32.77
N PHE A 27 27.06 -23.43 -32.74
CA PHE A 27 25.71 -23.96 -32.48
C PHE A 27 25.45 -24.20 -30.98
N VAL A 28 26.43 -23.94 -30.12
CA VAL A 28 26.32 -24.14 -28.67
C VAL A 28 25.76 -22.90 -28.00
N ALA A 29 24.64 -23.07 -27.29
CA ALA A 29 24.05 -22.04 -26.45
C ALA A 29 24.78 -21.89 -25.10
N PRO A 30 24.68 -20.74 -24.40
CA PRO A 30 25.35 -20.51 -23.11
C PRO A 30 25.09 -21.60 -22.06
N ASN A 31 23.88 -22.15 -22.01
CA ASN A 31 23.49 -23.22 -21.07
C ASN A 31 24.31 -24.51 -21.26
N ASN A 32 24.82 -24.77 -22.47
CA ASN A 32 25.58 -25.97 -22.82
C ASN A 32 27.09 -25.69 -22.99
N ALA A 33 27.53 -24.44 -22.78
CA ALA A 33 28.90 -24.00 -23.07
C ALA A 33 29.96 -24.64 -22.15
N ALA A 34 29.62 -24.92 -20.88
CA ALA A 34 30.54 -25.57 -19.95
C ALA A 34 30.80 -27.04 -20.33
N ALA A 35 29.75 -27.77 -20.72
CA ALA A 35 29.87 -29.15 -21.19
C ALA A 35 30.67 -29.24 -22.50
N TRP A 36 30.43 -28.32 -23.44
CA TRP A 36 31.21 -28.21 -24.69
C TRP A 36 32.69 -27.93 -24.43
N ARG A 37 33.02 -27.00 -23.51
CA ARG A 37 34.42 -26.72 -23.15
C ARG A 37 35.12 -27.95 -22.56
N LYS A 38 34.48 -28.66 -21.62
CA LYS A 38 35.03 -29.90 -21.04
C LYS A 38 35.32 -30.96 -22.11
N LEU A 39 34.41 -31.14 -23.07
CA LEU A 39 34.58 -32.10 -24.16
C LEU A 39 35.75 -31.70 -25.08
N ARG A 40 35.86 -30.43 -25.44
CA ARG A 40 36.96 -29.91 -26.26
C ARG A 40 38.31 -30.05 -25.56
N ASP A 41 38.39 -29.64 -24.31
CA ASP A 41 39.64 -29.65 -23.55
C ASP A 41 40.10 -31.11 -23.31
N GLY A 42 39.17 -32.03 -23.05
CA GLY A 42 39.46 -33.47 -22.94
C GLY A 42 39.96 -34.10 -24.26
N ALA A 43 39.38 -33.73 -25.41
CA ALA A 43 39.87 -34.20 -26.70
C ALA A 43 41.27 -33.65 -27.02
N GLN A 44 41.54 -32.40 -26.66
CA GLN A 44 42.86 -31.78 -26.80
C GLN A 44 43.90 -32.49 -25.92
N GLU A 45 43.56 -32.82 -24.68
CA GLU A 45 44.42 -33.57 -23.76
C GLU A 45 44.82 -34.92 -24.35
N VAL A 46 43.83 -35.71 -24.80
CA VAL A 46 44.07 -37.01 -25.45
C VAL A 46 45.00 -36.89 -26.65
N GLN A 47 44.74 -35.92 -27.54
CA GLN A 47 45.59 -35.70 -28.72
C GLN A 47 47.03 -35.35 -28.33
N THR A 48 47.22 -34.50 -27.32
CA THR A 48 48.56 -34.10 -26.86
C THR A 48 49.33 -35.26 -26.21
N VAL A 49 48.63 -36.17 -25.51
CA VAL A 49 49.23 -37.38 -24.92
C VAL A 49 49.67 -38.35 -26.01
N ILE A 50 48.79 -38.61 -26.99
CA ILE A 50 49.10 -39.48 -28.13
C ILE A 50 50.32 -38.94 -28.87
N GLU A 51 50.29 -37.68 -29.28
CA GLU A 51 51.37 -37.06 -30.05
C GLU A 51 52.70 -37.07 -29.28
N ARG A 52 52.68 -36.72 -27.99
CA ARG A 52 53.88 -36.72 -27.13
C ARG A 52 54.48 -38.12 -26.98
N GLN A 53 53.65 -39.15 -26.84
CA GLN A 53 54.11 -40.51 -26.59
C GLN A 53 54.49 -41.26 -27.88
N SER A 54 53.87 -40.92 -29.01
CA SER A 54 54.13 -41.56 -30.30
C SER A 54 55.29 -40.93 -31.09
N THR A 55 55.58 -39.64 -30.89
CA THR A 55 56.66 -38.93 -31.63
C THR A 55 58.08 -39.47 -31.39
N PRO A 56 58.51 -39.91 -30.20
CA PRO A 56 59.83 -40.53 -30.03
C PRO A 56 59.91 -41.98 -30.56
N GLY A 57 58.80 -42.57 -31.06
CA GLY A 57 58.77 -43.85 -31.81
C GLY A 57 59.09 -45.12 -31.01
N LYS A 58 59.89 -45.06 -29.94
CA LYS A 58 60.20 -46.18 -29.06
C LYS A 58 60.67 -45.67 -27.69
N PRO A 59 60.27 -46.30 -26.56
CA PRO A 59 60.78 -45.91 -25.24
C PRO A 59 62.32 -46.01 -25.20
N GLN A 60 62.96 -45.13 -24.43
CA GLN A 60 64.41 -45.14 -24.28
C GLN A 60 64.88 -46.52 -23.81
N GLN A 61 65.64 -47.20 -24.65
CA GLN A 61 66.15 -48.52 -24.36
C GLN A 61 67.33 -48.39 -23.39
N ILE A 62 67.12 -48.81 -22.15
CA ILE A 62 68.16 -48.77 -21.11
C ILE A 62 69.21 -49.84 -21.44
N ASP A 63 70.46 -49.42 -21.56
CA ASP A 63 71.59 -50.33 -21.73
C ASP A 63 72.13 -50.79 -20.36
N TRP A 64 71.72 -51.98 -19.94
CA TRP A 64 72.11 -52.59 -18.68
C TRP A 64 73.61 -52.94 -18.61
N ALA A 65 74.28 -53.15 -19.75
CA ALA A 65 75.69 -53.54 -19.78
C ALA A 65 76.60 -52.41 -19.26
N LYS A 66 76.23 -51.15 -19.56
CA LYS A 66 76.89 -49.97 -19.02
C LYS A 66 76.78 -49.90 -17.49
N TRP A 67 75.58 -50.12 -16.95
CA TRP A 67 75.32 -50.01 -15.52
C TRP A 67 75.93 -51.17 -14.72
N GLU A 68 75.92 -52.39 -15.27
CA GLU A 68 76.59 -53.56 -14.66
C GLU A 68 78.12 -53.37 -14.55
N SER A 69 78.69 -52.53 -15.40
CA SER A 69 80.12 -52.17 -15.38
C SER A 69 80.44 -51.04 -14.39
N GLN A 70 79.50 -50.11 -14.17
CA GLN A 70 79.71 -48.91 -13.35
C GLN A 70 79.31 -49.08 -11.88
N ILE A 71 78.43 -50.04 -11.57
CA ILE A 71 77.90 -50.23 -10.22
C ILE A 71 78.58 -51.43 -9.54
N ALA A 72 79.10 -51.20 -8.33
CA ALA A 72 79.80 -52.23 -7.55
C ALA A 72 78.84 -53.27 -6.92
N HIS A 73 77.62 -52.88 -6.55
CA HIS A 73 76.59 -53.76 -5.99
C HIS A 73 75.73 -54.38 -7.09
N LYS A 74 76.11 -55.58 -7.54
CA LYS A 74 75.50 -56.25 -8.72
C LYS A 74 74.29 -57.13 -8.40
N ASP A 75 74.08 -57.43 -7.13
CA ASP A 75 72.99 -58.27 -6.60
C ASP A 75 71.62 -57.59 -6.72
N ILE A 76 71.51 -56.36 -6.22
CA ILE A 76 70.27 -55.55 -6.33
C ILE A 76 70.03 -55.02 -7.74
N LEU A 77 71.09 -54.78 -8.52
CA LEU A 77 70.96 -54.35 -9.91
C LEU A 77 70.34 -55.46 -10.77
N ASN A 78 70.69 -56.72 -10.49
CA ASN A 78 70.14 -57.87 -11.21
C ASN A 78 68.65 -58.08 -10.90
N CYS A 79 68.22 -57.90 -9.64
CA CYS A 79 66.80 -58.00 -9.30
C CYS A 79 65.98 -56.86 -9.93
N LEU A 80 66.53 -55.64 -10.01
CA LEU A 80 65.90 -54.49 -10.66
C LEU A 80 65.79 -54.67 -12.18
N LYS A 81 66.85 -55.17 -12.84
CA LYS A 81 66.82 -55.53 -14.26
C LYS A 81 65.75 -56.59 -14.55
N THR A 82 65.65 -57.60 -13.69
CA THR A 82 64.65 -58.68 -13.81
C THR A 82 63.23 -58.15 -13.63
N PHE A 83 63.00 -57.25 -12.68
CA PHE A 83 61.71 -56.58 -12.52
C PHE A 83 61.35 -55.73 -13.75
N TYR A 84 62.30 -54.93 -14.25
CA TYR A 84 62.09 -54.09 -15.43
C TYR A 84 61.72 -54.91 -16.67
N THR A 85 62.51 -55.94 -17.00
CA THR A 85 62.24 -56.78 -18.19
C THR A 85 60.93 -57.55 -18.07
N ASN A 86 60.57 -58.02 -16.86
CA ASN A 86 59.30 -58.70 -16.62
C ASN A 86 58.10 -57.75 -16.79
N GLN A 87 58.19 -56.50 -16.30
CA GLN A 87 57.16 -55.48 -16.54
C GLN A 87 57.05 -55.10 -18.02
N VAL A 88 58.18 -54.90 -18.72
CA VAL A 88 58.17 -54.61 -20.16
C VAL A 88 57.51 -55.73 -20.96
N GLN A 89 57.77 -57.00 -20.63
CA GLN A 89 57.11 -58.14 -21.27
C GLN A 89 55.59 -58.16 -21.04
N ILE A 90 55.13 -57.80 -19.84
CA ILE A 90 53.69 -57.68 -19.54
C ILE A 90 53.07 -56.53 -20.33
N LEU A 91 53.74 -55.38 -20.42
CA LEU A 91 53.27 -54.21 -21.16
C LEU A 91 53.20 -54.48 -22.67
N ASP A 92 54.24 -55.08 -23.26
CA ASP A 92 54.26 -55.46 -24.68
C ASP A 92 53.20 -56.52 -24.99
N ARG A 93 52.98 -57.48 -24.07
CA ARG A 93 51.90 -58.48 -24.20
C ARG A 93 50.52 -57.84 -24.13
N ALA A 94 50.31 -56.89 -23.22
CA ALA A 94 49.04 -56.17 -23.09
C ALA A 94 48.78 -55.28 -24.32
N LEU A 95 49.81 -54.58 -24.82
CA LEU A 95 49.72 -53.78 -26.03
C LEU A 95 49.40 -54.63 -27.26
N GLY A 96 50.12 -55.75 -27.46
CA GLY A 96 49.86 -56.67 -28.57
C GLY A 96 48.48 -57.34 -28.50
N ALA A 97 47.97 -57.62 -27.29
CA ALA A 97 46.60 -58.10 -27.08
C ALA A 97 45.55 -57.04 -27.44
N LEU A 98 45.81 -55.76 -27.15
CA LEU A 98 44.94 -54.64 -27.53
C LEU A 98 44.98 -54.37 -29.05
N GLU A 99 46.16 -54.44 -29.66
CA GLU A 99 46.36 -54.20 -31.10
C GLU A 99 45.70 -55.29 -31.97
N THR A 100 45.74 -56.55 -31.52
CA THR A 100 45.09 -57.67 -32.23
C THR A 100 43.58 -57.68 -32.07
N ALA A 101 43.05 -57.07 -31.00
CA ALA A 101 41.62 -56.90 -30.83
C ALA A 101 40.99 -56.04 -31.94
N LYS A 102 41.73 -55.07 -32.53
CA LYS A 102 41.41 -54.11 -33.63
C LYS A 102 40.06 -53.35 -33.60
N THR A 103 39.11 -53.83 -32.83
CA THR A 103 37.81 -53.30 -32.46
C THR A 103 37.53 -53.87 -31.07
N PRO A 104 37.34 -53.05 -30.03
CA PRO A 104 36.83 -53.60 -28.78
C PRO A 104 35.53 -54.34 -29.09
N ALA A 105 35.41 -55.61 -28.69
CA ALA A 105 34.14 -56.31 -28.77
C ALA A 105 33.06 -55.44 -28.09
N PRO A 106 31.82 -55.38 -28.61
CA PRO A 106 30.76 -54.56 -28.04
C PRO A 106 30.66 -54.83 -26.55
N CYS A 107 31.14 -53.87 -25.77
CA CYS A 107 31.04 -53.88 -24.33
C CYS A 107 29.69 -53.25 -24.03
N GLU A 108 28.80 -54.00 -23.38
CA GLU A 108 27.48 -53.52 -22.95
C GLU A 108 27.57 -52.16 -22.21
N GLY A 109 28.70 -51.90 -21.54
CA GLY A 109 29.00 -50.64 -20.87
C GLY A 109 29.12 -49.42 -21.78
N ALA A 110 29.49 -49.58 -23.06
CA ALA A 110 29.63 -48.49 -24.04
C ALA A 110 28.36 -48.29 -24.89
N GLU A 111 27.58 -49.35 -25.14
CA GLU A 111 26.33 -49.29 -25.94
C GLU A 111 25.29 -48.34 -25.34
N LYS A 112 25.21 -48.25 -24.01
CA LYS A 112 24.35 -47.28 -23.32
C LYS A 112 24.71 -45.83 -23.66
N GLY A 113 26.00 -45.54 -23.88
CA GLY A 113 26.48 -44.21 -24.29
C GLY A 113 26.21 -43.92 -25.77
N TRP A 114 26.37 -44.92 -26.65
CA TRP A 114 26.09 -44.78 -28.08
C TRP A 114 24.61 -44.56 -28.37
N ALA A 115 23.70 -45.19 -27.62
CA ALA A 115 22.27 -44.93 -27.73
C ALA A 115 21.90 -43.46 -27.42
N LEU A 116 22.59 -42.82 -26.46
CA LEU A 116 22.38 -41.39 -26.17
C LEU A 116 22.92 -40.48 -27.28
N PHE A 117 24.01 -40.88 -27.93
CA PHE A 117 24.54 -40.17 -29.10
C PHE A 117 23.56 -40.24 -30.29
N ASP A 118 22.99 -41.41 -30.58
CA ASP A 118 22.00 -41.59 -31.65
C ASP A 118 20.69 -40.83 -31.36
N ALA A 119 20.28 -40.76 -30.10
CA ALA A 119 19.15 -39.93 -29.67
C ALA A 119 19.44 -38.42 -29.89
N ALA A 120 20.66 -37.96 -29.56
CA ALA A 120 21.08 -36.58 -29.83
C ALA A 120 21.17 -36.26 -31.32
N LEU A 121 21.61 -37.23 -32.14
CA LEU A 121 21.64 -37.12 -33.59
C LEU A 121 20.23 -37.00 -34.17
N SER A 122 19.29 -37.80 -33.68
CA SER A 122 17.87 -37.76 -34.07
C SER A 122 17.22 -36.42 -33.70
N ALA A 123 17.49 -35.90 -32.50
CA ALA A 123 17.00 -34.60 -32.07
C ALA A 123 17.59 -33.44 -32.88
N CYS A 124 18.89 -33.53 -33.23
CA CYS A 124 19.55 -32.59 -34.13
C CYS A 124 18.91 -32.61 -35.52
N ALA A 125 18.71 -33.79 -36.10
CA ALA A 125 18.07 -33.96 -37.41
C ALA A 125 16.66 -33.35 -37.44
N LYS A 126 15.84 -33.60 -36.42
CA LYS A 126 14.48 -33.01 -36.32
C LYS A 126 14.50 -31.48 -36.19
N SER A 127 15.48 -30.93 -35.47
CA SER A 127 15.63 -29.48 -35.32
C SER A 127 16.07 -28.83 -36.65
N VAL A 128 16.99 -29.47 -37.36
CA VAL A 128 17.43 -29.05 -38.69
C VAL A 128 16.26 -29.11 -39.68
N GLU A 129 15.52 -30.22 -39.72
CA GLU A 129 14.33 -30.38 -40.57
C GLU A 129 13.32 -29.24 -40.34
N LYS A 130 13.00 -28.92 -39.08
CA LYS A 130 12.05 -27.83 -38.81
C LYS A 130 12.60 -26.46 -39.18
N SER A 131 13.90 -26.24 -39.01
CA SER A 131 14.54 -25.00 -39.44
C SER A 131 14.54 -24.85 -40.97
N GLU A 132 14.79 -25.94 -41.70
CA GLU A 132 14.72 -25.98 -43.17
C GLU A 132 13.29 -25.76 -43.66
N GLU A 133 12.28 -26.31 -42.98
CA GLU A 133 10.86 -26.03 -43.23
C GLU A 133 10.53 -24.54 -43.03
N LEU A 134 11.02 -23.91 -41.95
CA LEU A 134 10.80 -22.49 -41.69
C LEU A 134 11.43 -21.61 -42.77
N LEU A 135 12.68 -21.90 -43.15
CA LEU A 135 13.37 -21.21 -44.23
C LEU A 135 12.67 -21.44 -45.58
N SER A 136 12.19 -22.67 -45.81
CA SER A 136 11.42 -23.00 -47.01
C SER A 136 10.10 -22.23 -47.06
N ASN A 137 9.40 -22.08 -45.93
CA ASN A 137 8.20 -21.24 -45.82
C ASN A 137 8.50 -19.77 -46.07
N GLY A 138 9.61 -19.24 -45.53
CA GLY A 138 10.08 -17.90 -45.85
C GLY A 138 10.35 -17.72 -47.35
N ALA A 139 11.02 -18.69 -47.98
CA ALA A 139 11.28 -18.67 -49.42
C ALA A 139 9.99 -18.76 -50.25
N ARG A 140 9.02 -19.60 -49.82
CA ARG A 140 7.67 -19.67 -50.42
C ARG A 140 6.95 -18.32 -50.32
N ALA A 141 7.00 -17.66 -49.16
CA ALA A 141 6.39 -16.35 -48.94
C ALA A 141 7.03 -15.25 -49.81
N LEU A 142 8.37 -15.23 -49.92
CA LEU A 142 9.06 -14.32 -50.83
C LEU A 142 8.70 -14.58 -52.29
N TRP A 143 8.63 -15.85 -52.70
CA TRP A 143 8.24 -16.21 -54.06
C TRP A 143 6.81 -15.75 -54.38
N VAL A 144 5.86 -15.94 -53.45
CA VAL A 144 4.49 -15.40 -53.56
C VAL A 144 4.52 -13.88 -53.68
N SER A 145 5.22 -13.19 -52.76
CA SER A 145 5.30 -11.72 -52.77
C SER A 145 5.89 -11.16 -54.07
N CYS A 146 6.95 -11.77 -54.61
CA CYS A 146 7.56 -11.34 -55.88
C CYS A 146 6.70 -11.68 -57.11
N SER A 147 5.83 -12.68 -57.01
CA SER A 147 4.95 -13.11 -58.11
C SER A 147 3.57 -12.44 -58.05
N ASN A 148 3.23 -11.82 -56.93
CA ASN A 148 1.97 -11.10 -56.78
C ASN A 148 1.93 -9.90 -57.73
N PRO A 149 0.78 -9.64 -58.39
CA PRO A 149 0.57 -8.40 -59.11
C PRO A 149 0.63 -7.20 -58.13
N PRO A 150 0.96 -5.99 -58.61
CA PRO A 150 0.88 -4.79 -57.78
C PRO A 150 -0.54 -4.63 -57.21
N VAL A 151 -0.67 -4.52 -55.89
CA VAL A 151 -1.96 -4.57 -55.17
C VAL A 151 -2.98 -3.53 -55.68
N TRP A 152 -2.52 -2.35 -56.09
CA TRP A 152 -3.37 -1.28 -56.64
C TRP A 152 -3.94 -1.58 -58.04
N LYS A 153 -3.46 -2.63 -58.72
CA LYS A 153 -4.02 -3.13 -59.99
C LYS A 153 -4.98 -4.30 -59.81
N VAL A 154 -5.01 -4.91 -58.63
CA VAL A 154 -5.92 -6.02 -58.30
C VAL A 154 -7.30 -5.44 -58.03
N ASN A 155 -8.36 -6.14 -58.43
CA ASN A 155 -9.71 -5.73 -58.08
C ASN A 155 -9.93 -5.88 -56.56
N THR A 156 -10.46 -4.85 -55.91
CA THR A 156 -10.67 -4.85 -54.45
C THR A 156 -11.56 -6.01 -53.97
N ASN A 157 -12.57 -6.38 -54.74
CA ASN A 157 -13.48 -7.48 -54.38
C ASN A 157 -12.81 -8.85 -54.56
N GLU A 158 -11.93 -9.00 -55.56
CA GLU A 158 -11.11 -10.21 -55.73
C GLU A 158 -10.09 -10.36 -54.59
N TRP A 159 -9.47 -9.25 -54.16
CA TRP A 159 -8.59 -9.25 -52.99
C TRP A 159 -9.36 -9.64 -51.72
N LEU A 160 -10.52 -9.03 -51.49
CA LEU A 160 -11.33 -9.32 -50.31
C LEU A 160 -11.86 -10.76 -50.32
N ASP A 161 -12.24 -11.32 -51.48
CA ASP A 161 -12.61 -12.74 -51.62
C ASP A 161 -11.45 -13.67 -51.24
N SER A 162 -10.22 -13.31 -51.62
CA SER A 162 -9.02 -14.08 -51.26
C SER A 162 -8.69 -14.04 -49.76
N ASP A 163 -9.00 -12.93 -49.06
CA ASP A 163 -8.61 -12.71 -47.67
C ASP A 163 -9.78 -12.85 -46.70
N GLN A 164 -9.83 -14.01 -46.04
CA GLN A 164 -10.92 -14.36 -45.12
C GLN A 164 -10.85 -13.61 -43.78
N TYR A 165 -9.70 -13.03 -43.43
CA TYR A 165 -9.53 -12.31 -42.17
C TYR A 165 -10.13 -10.90 -42.26
N TRP A 166 -9.78 -10.15 -43.30
CA TRP A 166 -10.28 -8.80 -43.51
C TRP A 166 -11.76 -8.77 -43.92
N GLN A 167 -12.30 -9.87 -44.48
CA GLN A 167 -13.76 -10.03 -44.62
C GLN A 167 -14.48 -9.89 -43.27
N ALA A 168 -14.05 -10.62 -42.25
CA ALA A 168 -14.64 -10.56 -40.92
C ALA A 168 -14.47 -9.16 -40.29
N PHE A 169 -13.35 -8.48 -40.56
CA PHE A 169 -13.12 -7.11 -40.08
C PHE A 169 -14.07 -6.10 -40.73
N VAL A 170 -14.25 -6.18 -42.05
CA VAL A 170 -15.22 -5.32 -42.78
C VAL A 170 -16.64 -5.64 -42.36
N GLU A 171 -17.00 -6.91 -42.18
CA GLU A 171 -18.33 -7.30 -41.69
C GLU A 171 -18.57 -6.73 -40.28
N LYS A 172 -17.60 -6.89 -39.36
CA LYS A 172 -17.66 -6.36 -37.99
C LYS A 172 -18.01 -4.88 -37.92
N HIS A 173 -17.41 -4.06 -38.77
CA HIS A 173 -17.55 -2.61 -38.69
C HIS A 173 -18.60 -2.03 -39.64
N HIS A 174 -18.82 -2.63 -40.80
CA HIS A 174 -19.66 -2.05 -41.86
C HIS A 174 -20.89 -2.89 -42.21
N PHE A 175 -20.99 -4.13 -41.71
CA PHE A 175 -22.24 -4.89 -41.75
C PHE A 175 -23.00 -4.80 -40.42
N TYR A 176 -22.34 -5.08 -39.29
CA TYR A 176 -23.00 -5.02 -37.97
C TYR A 176 -23.27 -3.60 -37.48
N SER A 177 -22.61 -2.58 -38.03
CA SER A 177 -22.83 -1.18 -37.69
C SER A 177 -22.98 -0.32 -38.94
N GLN A 178 -23.90 0.64 -38.86
CA GLN A 178 -24.21 1.59 -39.95
C GLN A 178 -23.54 2.95 -39.77
N TYR A 179 -22.85 3.15 -38.63
CA TYR A 179 -22.31 4.46 -38.23
C TYR A 179 -20.79 4.44 -38.01
N GLN A 180 -20.11 3.33 -38.32
CA GLN A 180 -18.65 3.30 -38.24
C GLN A 180 -18.03 4.20 -39.32
N PRO A 181 -16.92 4.88 -39.02
CA PRO A 181 -16.21 5.66 -40.01
C PRO A 181 -15.65 4.76 -41.13
N GLY A 182 -15.61 5.29 -42.36
CA GLY A 182 -14.98 4.64 -43.51
C GLY A 182 -13.45 4.78 -43.51
N VAL A 183 -12.81 4.57 -42.37
CA VAL A 183 -11.34 4.59 -42.20
C VAL A 183 -10.79 3.17 -42.31
N VAL A 184 -9.48 3.06 -42.57
CA VAL A 184 -8.81 1.76 -42.75
C VAL A 184 -8.80 0.92 -41.48
N ASP A 185 -8.67 1.56 -40.31
CA ASP A 185 -8.66 0.88 -39.02
C ASP A 185 -9.58 1.62 -38.03
N PRO A 186 -10.87 1.23 -37.97
CA PRO A 186 -11.81 1.80 -37.00
C PRO A 186 -11.52 1.41 -35.54
N GLU A 187 -10.60 0.46 -35.29
CA GLU A 187 -10.24 -0.01 -33.94
C GLU A 187 -8.96 0.64 -33.41
N ALA A 188 -8.35 1.53 -34.20
CA ALA A 188 -7.16 2.24 -33.78
C ALA A 188 -7.43 3.13 -32.55
N PRO A 189 -6.43 3.32 -31.66
CA PRO A 189 -6.62 4.06 -30.41
C PRO A 189 -7.13 5.49 -30.60
N GLN A 190 -6.80 6.12 -31.73
CA GLN A 190 -7.23 7.47 -32.07
C GLN A 190 -8.74 7.54 -32.23
N GLU A 191 -9.33 6.60 -32.96
CA GLU A 191 -10.76 6.48 -33.22
C GLU A 191 -11.52 6.10 -31.95
N VAL A 192 -10.95 5.18 -31.14
CA VAL A 192 -11.53 4.78 -29.85
C VAL A 192 -11.61 5.96 -28.89
N GLU A 193 -10.53 6.72 -28.75
CA GLU A 193 -10.50 7.87 -27.84
C GLU A 193 -11.37 9.01 -28.36
N ALA A 194 -11.35 9.28 -29.68
CA ALA A 194 -12.25 10.25 -30.29
C ALA A 194 -13.72 9.89 -30.04
N PHE A 195 -14.09 8.61 -30.14
CA PHE A 195 -15.44 8.16 -29.83
C PHE A 195 -15.80 8.32 -28.35
N LYS A 196 -14.88 8.00 -27.42
CA LYS A 196 -15.09 8.21 -25.98
C LYS A 196 -15.33 9.69 -25.65
N GLN A 197 -14.51 10.58 -26.20
CA GLN A 197 -14.65 12.03 -26.00
C GLN A 197 -15.96 12.57 -26.62
N ALA A 198 -16.31 12.09 -27.82
CA ALA A 198 -17.60 12.39 -28.45
C ALA A 198 -18.77 11.87 -27.61
N TRP A 199 -18.65 10.71 -26.97
CA TRP A 199 -19.66 10.17 -26.08
C TRP A 199 -19.81 11.05 -24.83
N HIS A 200 -18.73 11.36 -24.13
CA HIS A 200 -18.76 12.22 -22.94
C HIS A 200 -19.32 13.60 -23.24
N SER A 201 -18.88 14.26 -24.31
CA SER A 201 -19.40 15.57 -24.71
C SER A 201 -20.88 15.57 -25.08
N ARG A 202 -21.38 14.51 -25.74
CA ARG A 202 -22.81 14.37 -26.04
C ARG A 202 -23.63 14.13 -24.78
N MET A 203 -23.15 13.26 -23.89
CA MET A 203 -23.85 12.96 -22.63
C MET A 203 -23.88 14.17 -21.71
N GLY A 204 -22.76 14.90 -21.57
CA GLY A 204 -22.69 16.14 -20.81
C GLY A 204 -23.61 17.21 -21.42
N LYS A 205 -23.48 17.50 -22.72
CA LYS A 205 -24.36 18.48 -23.40
C LYS A 205 -25.85 18.19 -23.23
N PHE A 206 -26.23 16.91 -23.17
CA PHE A 206 -27.63 16.53 -23.00
C PHE A 206 -28.12 16.65 -21.55
N ASN A 207 -27.33 16.18 -20.58
CA ASN A 207 -27.77 16.05 -19.18
C ASN A 207 -27.37 17.23 -18.30
N ASP A 208 -26.25 17.89 -18.58
CA ASP A 208 -25.68 18.92 -17.70
C ASP A 208 -26.62 20.12 -17.60
N ARG A 209 -26.72 20.65 -16.39
CA ARG A 209 -27.34 21.96 -16.13
C ARG A 209 -26.45 23.06 -16.70
N SER A 210 -26.91 23.68 -17.78
CA SER A 210 -26.19 24.72 -18.52
C SER A 210 -27.14 25.84 -18.97
N ASP A 211 -26.60 26.94 -19.49
CA ASP A 211 -27.37 28.03 -20.11
C ASP A 211 -28.14 27.58 -21.37
N THR A 212 -27.74 26.44 -21.96
CA THR A 212 -28.41 25.81 -23.10
C THR A 212 -28.91 24.40 -22.76
N PRO A 213 -29.84 24.26 -21.80
CA PRO A 213 -30.23 22.96 -21.30
C PRO A 213 -31.05 22.19 -22.35
N MET A 214 -30.71 20.90 -22.54
CA MET A 214 -31.53 19.99 -23.33
C MET A 214 -32.50 19.21 -22.44
N LEU A 215 -32.00 18.47 -21.46
CA LEU A 215 -32.82 17.66 -20.55
C LEU A 215 -33.24 18.39 -19.28
N TYR A 216 -32.43 19.35 -18.81
CA TYR A 216 -32.71 20.11 -17.58
C TYR A 216 -33.83 21.14 -17.80
N ALA A 217 -35.07 20.66 -17.91
CA ALA A 217 -36.28 21.46 -18.10
C ALA A 217 -37.40 20.95 -17.19
N TYR A 218 -38.29 21.84 -16.75
CA TYR A 218 -39.41 21.53 -15.83
C TYR A 218 -38.98 20.94 -14.48
N MET A 219 -37.86 21.42 -13.94
CA MET A 219 -37.29 20.93 -12.69
C MET A 219 -37.93 21.62 -11.49
N ASN A 220 -38.86 20.94 -10.82
CA ASN A 220 -39.44 21.35 -9.54
C ASN A 220 -38.89 20.52 -8.36
N GLU A 221 -38.75 19.21 -8.56
CA GLU A 221 -38.14 18.28 -7.61
C GLU A 221 -36.83 17.78 -8.23
N LEU A 222 -35.71 18.13 -7.59
CA LEU A 222 -34.38 17.87 -8.15
C LEU A 222 -33.90 16.45 -7.80
N PRO A 223 -33.18 15.78 -8.70
CA PRO A 223 -32.47 14.55 -8.36
C PRO A 223 -31.29 14.85 -7.42
N SER A 224 -30.83 13.82 -6.71
CA SER A 224 -29.79 13.91 -5.68
C SER A 224 -28.55 14.72 -6.09
N TRP A 225 -27.98 14.42 -7.26
CA TRP A 225 -26.74 15.06 -7.70
C TRP A 225 -26.92 16.57 -7.92
N GLU A 226 -27.96 16.98 -8.63
CA GLU A 226 -28.27 18.41 -8.87
C GLU A 226 -28.68 19.13 -7.59
N TYR A 227 -29.45 18.46 -6.71
CA TYR A 227 -29.83 19.02 -5.42
C TYR A 227 -28.60 19.34 -4.57
N TYR A 228 -27.65 18.42 -4.45
CA TYR A 228 -26.44 18.63 -3.67
C TYR A 228 -25.42 19.55 -4.33
N ASP A 229 -25.37 19.59 -5.67
CA ASP A 229 -24.54 20.55 -6.38
C ASP A 229 -25.03 22.00 -6.18
N LEU A 230 -26.35 22.22 -6.20
CA LEU A 230 -26.94 23.54 -5.94
C LEU A 230 -26.95 23.90 -4.45
N HIS A 231 -27.18 22.94 -3.56
CA HIS A 231 -27.39 23.18 -2.12
C HIS A 231 -26.28 22.54 -1.28
N ARG A 232 -25.10 23.16 -1.30
CA ARG A 232 -23.91 22.68 -0.56
C ARG A 232 -24.12 22.57 0.96
N SER A 233 -24.94 23.43 1.57
CA SER A 233 -25.31 23.32 2.99
C SER A 233 -25.99 21.98 3.29
N ALA A 234 -26.99 21.61 2.49
CA ALA A 234 -27.74 20.37 2.68
C ALA A 234 -26.83 19.15 2.48
N PHE A 235 -25.89 19.20 1.52
CA PHE A 235 -24.91 18.13 1.34
C PHE A 235 -24.07 17.89 2.60
N LEU A 236 -23.52 18.96 3.20
CA LEU A 236 -22.71 18.86 4.41
C LEU A 236 -23.52 18.32 5.60
N GLU A 237 -24.73 18.81 5.80
CA GLU A 237 -25.63 18.38 6.87
C GLU A 237 -26.05 16.92 6.70
N HIS A 238 -26.45 16.53 5.48
CA HIS A 238 -26.88 15.16 5.19
C HIS A 238 -25.71 14.18 5.31
N MET A 239 -24.52 14.56 4.86
CA MET A 239 -23.31 13.74 4.97
C MET A 239 -22.87 13.56 6.42
N THR A 240 -22.78 14.64 7.19
CA THR A 240 -22.37 14.55 8.61
C THR A 240 -23.35 13.72 9.42
N TYR A 241 -24.66 13.93 9.21
CA TYR A 241 -25.68 13.10 9.84
C TYR A 241 -25.56 11.64 9.42
N PHE A 242 -25.34 11.33 8.14
CA PHE A 242 -25.14 9.95 7.66
C PHE A 242 -23.95 9.28 8.36
N LEU A 243 -22.78 9.94 8.38
CA LEU A 243 -21.56 9.40 8.98
C LEU A 243 -21.72 9.19 10.50
N VAL A 244 -22.39 10.11 11.19
CA VAL A 244 -22.62 10.00 12.63
C VAL A 244 -23.74 9.00 12.93
N ARG A 245 -24.83 8.95 12.16
CA ARG A 245 -25.97 8.05 12.41
C ARG A 245 -25.64 6.59 12.14
N THR A 246 -24.84 6.30 11.12
CA THR A 246 -24.58 4.93 10.65
C THR A 246 -23.18 4.42 10.96
N GLY A 247 -22.23 5.33 11.19
CA GLY A 247 -20.83 4.98 11.43
C GLY A 247 -20.05 4.49 10.21
N GLY A 248 -20.58 4.69 8.99
CA GLY A 248 -19.99 4.26 7.72
C GLY A 248 -19.00 5.24 7.08
N ASP A 249 -18.71 4.95 5.80
CA ASP A 249 -17.78 5.68 4.94
C ASP A 249 -18.57 6.48 3.88
N PHE A 250 -18.04 7.63 3.45
CA PHE A 250 -18.67 8.52 2.46
C PHE A 250 -18.98 7.81 1.12
N ARG A 251 -18.25 6.74 0.77
CA ARG A 251 -18.50 5.91 -0.43
C ARG A 251 -19.88 5.26 -0.44
N PHE A 252 -20.51 5.10 0.72
CA PHE A 252 -21.84 4.52 0.89
C PHE A 252 -22.91 5.58 1.17
N PHE A 253 -22.63 6.85 0.89
CA PHE A 253 -23.60 7.92 1.02
C PHE A 253 -24.86 7.59 0.21
N PRO A 254 -26.04 7.53 0.84
CA PRO A 254 -27.25 7.13 0.15
C PRO A 254 -27.63 8.20 -0.87
N GLU A 255 -28.06 7.77 -2.06
CA GLU A 255 -28.50 8.70 -3.11
C GLU A 255 -29.65 9.59 -2.61
N MET A 256 -30.64 9.01 -1.93
CA MET A 256 -31.73 9.75 -1.29
C MET A 256 -31.76 9.44 0.21
N PRO A 257 -31.61 10.44 1.09
CA PRO A 257 -31.76 10.23 2.54
C PRO A 257 -33.19 9.81 2.90
N PRO A 258 -33.37 8.92 3.89
CA PRO A 258 -34.67 8.61 4.44
C PRO A 258 -35.35 9.86 5.04
N TRP A 259 -36.66 9.98 4.89
CA TRP A 259 -37.43 11.11 5.42
C TRP A 259 -37.32 11.23 6.95
N GLN A 260 -37.12 10.12 7.66
CA GLN A 260 -36.90 10.11 9.11
C GLN A 260 -35.62 10.86 9.49
N TRP A 261 -34.59 10.76 8.65
CA TRP A 261 -33.33 11.49 8.87
C TRP A 261 -33.55 12.98 8.62
N LEU A 262 -34.23 13.34 7.54
CA LEU A 262 -34.56 14.73 7.23
C LEU A 262 -35.37 15.39 8.35
N ALA A 263 -36.43 14.72 8.83
CA ALA A 263 -37.25 15.21 9.94
C ALA A 263 -36.43 15.38 11.23
N HIS A 264 -35.51 14.46 11.53
CA HIS A 264 -34.62 14.59 12.67
C HIS A 264 -33.66 15.77 12.50
N MET A 265 -33.05 15.95 11.32
CA MET A 265 -32.19 17.10 11.03
C MET A 265 -32.92 18.43 11.25
N GLU A 266 -34.17 18.56 10.81
CA GLU A 266 -34.97 19.78 11.05
C GLU A 266 -35.23 20.03 12.54
N ASN A 267 -35.50 18.98 13.34
CA ASN A 267 -35.65 19.12 14.79
C ASN A 267 -34.34 19.58 15.45
N LEU A 268 -33.20 19.04 15.02
CA LEU A 268 -31.88 19.43 15.51
C LEU A 268 -31.53 20.87 15.09
N ARG A 269 -31.85 21.25 13.86
CA ARG A 269 -31.71 22.62 13.36
C ARG A 269 -32.54 23.59 14.18
N PHE A 270 -33.81 23.24 14.46
CA PHE A 270 -34.68 24.04 15.32
C PHE A 270 -34.07 24.25 16.72
N LYS A 271 -33.55 23.18 17.34
CA LYS A 271 -32.88 23.25 18.65
C LYS A 271 -31.69 24.22 18.64
N LEU A 272 -30.75 24.04 17.70
CA LEU A 272 -29.57 24.92 17.58
C LEU A 272 -29.94 26.38 17.30
N LEU A 273 -30.85 26.62 16.35
CA LEU A 273 -31.27 27.97 15.98
C LEU A 273 -32.00 28.65 17.13
N SER A 274 -32.82 27.92 17.92
CA SER A 274 -33.53 28.51 19.06
C SER A 274 -32.56 29.08 20.10
N VAL A 275 -31.48 28.35 20.41
CA VAL A 275 -30.45 28.72 21.39
C VAL A 275 -29.58 29.86 20.85
N ALA A 276 -29.10 29.74 19.61
CA ALA A 276 -28.28 30.78 18.99
C ALA A 276 -29.06 32.09 18.86
N GLN A 277 -30.35 32.02 18.49
CA GLN A 277 -31.19 33.19 18.30
C GLN A 277 -31.55 33.88 19.61
N SER A 278 -31.91 33.13 20.66
CA SER A 278 -32.18 33.71 21.98
C SER A 278 -30.95 34.37 22.58
N ARG A 279 -29.77 33.77 22.37
CA ARG A 279 -28.50 34.33 22.82
C ARG A 279 -28.15 35.60 22.04
N ARG A 280 -28.29 35.57 20.72
CA ARG A 280 -28.08 36.74 19.87
C ARG A 280 -28.99 37.89 20.30
N SER A 281 -30.29 37.64 20.48
CA SER A 281 -31.24 38.72 20.82
C SER A 281 -30.88 39.38 22.15
N GLN A 282 -30.54 38.60 23.19
CA GLN A 282 -30.15 39.16 24.48
C GLN A 282 -28.91 40.06 24.37
N LEU A 283 -27.87 39.59 23.67
CA LEU A 283 -26.60 40.31 23.57
C LEU A 283 -26.69 41.52 22.64
N GLN A 284 -27.36 41.35 21.50
CA GLN A 284 -27.54 42.42 20.51
C GLN A 284 -28.37 43.57 21.07
N LEU A 285 -29.49 43.26 21.75
CA LEU A 285 -30.36 44.27 22.35
C LEU A 285 -29.68 44.97 23.55
N ALA A 286 -28.88 44.24 24.34
CA ALA A 286 -28.12 44.84 25.43
C ALA A 286 -27.01 45.79 24.94
N ASN A 287 -26.33 45.43 23.84
CA ASN A 287 -25.25 46.22 23.26
C ASN A 287 -25.73 47.32 22.31
N LEU A 288 -27.04 47.36 21.98
CA LEU A 288 -27.63 48.24 20.96
C LEU A 288 -26.96 48.09 19.59
N GLU A 289 -26.52 46.87 19.27
CA GLU A 289 -25.89 46.54 17.98
C GLU A 289 -26.95 46.48 16.87
N ARG A 290 -26.70 47.17 15.75
CA ARG A 290 -27.60 47.17 14.59
C ARG A 290 -27.82 45.75 14.07
N GLU A 291 -26.74 44.99 13.92
CA GLU A 291 -26.74 43.59 13.51
C GLU A 291 -25.67 42.84 14.29
N ARG A 292 -25.99 41.60 14.65
CA ARG A 292 -25.05 40.68 15.30
C ARG A 292 -25.12 39.32 14.61
N ALA A 293 -23.96 38.70 14.42
CA ALA A 293 -23.88 37.32 13.94
C ALA A 293 -24.52 36.35 14.94
N LEU A 294 -25.05 35.23 14.44
CA LEU A 294 -25.35 34.08 15.28
C LEU A 294 -24.03 33.40 15.67
N ASP A 295 -24.03 32.65 16.77
CA ASP A 295 -22.86 31.82 17.07
C ASP A 295 -22.69 30.77 15.96
N PHE A 296 -21.46 30.64 15.43
CA PHE A 296 -21.06 29.80 14.28
C PHE A 296 -21.53 30.22 12.88
N LEU A 297 -22.44 31.18 12.74
CA LEU A 297 -22.94 31.62 11.44
C LEU A 297 -22.64 33.11 11.23
N PRO A 298 -22.09 33.51 10.07
CA PRO A 298 -21.90 34.93 9.76
C PRO A 298 -23.24 35.67 9.66
N VAL A 299 -23.19 37.01 9.65
CA VAL A 299 -24.39 37.83 9.44
C VAL A 299 -25.01 37.54 8.06
N ASP A 300 -24.17 37.38 7.04
CA ASP A 300 -24.55 36.99 5.69
C ASP A 300 -24.17 35.54 5.43
N VAL A 301 -25.10 34.63 5.71
CA VAL A 301 -24.92 33.18 5.55
C VAL A 301 -24.88 32.77 4.07
N GLU A 302 -25.62 33.47 3.20
CA GLU A 302 -25.74 33.11 1.79
C GLU A 302 -24.42 33.32 1.03
N HIS A 303 -23.71 34.42 1.30
CA HIS A 303 -22.46 34.73 0.60
C HIS A 303 -21.21 34.22 1.31
N HIS A 304 -21.24 34.09 2.65
CA HIS A 304 -20.04 33.80 3.44
C HIS A 304 -20.16 32.58 4.35
N GLY A 305 -21.31 31.91 4.41
CA GLY A 305 -21.53 30.77 5.30
C GLY A 305 -20.57 29.61 5.07
N GLU A 306 -20.24 29.33 3.81
CA GLU A 306 -19.34 28.23 3.44
C GLU A 306 -17.92 28.45 3.99
N GLU A 307 -17.35 29.64 3.81
CA GLU A 307 -16.00 29.94 4.32
C GLU A 307 -15.91 29.86 5.84
N TYR A 308 -16.93 30.33 6.55
CA TYR A 308 -16.97 30.30 8.01
C TYR A 308 -17.06 28.85 8.53
N THR A 309 -17.92 28.05 7.90
CA THR A 309 -18.07 26.62 8.24
C THR A 309 -16.78 25.86 7.96
N GLN A 310 -16.16 26.11 6.81
CA GLN A 310 -14.90 25.49 6.43
C GLN A 310 -13.78 25.80 7.43
N LYS A 311 -13.61 27.07 7.82
CA LYS A 311 -12.61 27.49 8.83
C LYS A 311 -12.89 26.87 10.20
N PHE A 312 -14.16 26.76 10.58
CA PHE A 312 -14.55 26.11 11.84
C PHE A 312 -14.16 24.63 11.85
N LEU A 313 -14.54 23.87 10.81
CA LEU A 313 -14.24 22.44 10.71
C LEU A 313 -12.73 22.17 10.59
N GLN A 314 -12.00 22.99 9.83
CA GLN A 314 -10.53 22.91 9.72
C GLN A 314 -9.86 23.13 11.08
N TYR A 315 -10.25 24.19 11.80
CA TYR A 315 -9.71 24.45 13.12
C TYR A 315 -10.04 23.32 14.11
N GLU A 316 -11.27 22.81 14.08
CA GLU A 316 -11.70 21.75 14.99
C GLU A 316 -10.96 20.44 14.70
N THR A 317 -10.83 20.02 13.44
CA THR A 317 -10.06 18.80 13.11
C THR A 317 -8.59 18.93 13.50
N GLU A 318 -7.98 20.10 13.34
CA GLU A 318 -6.58 20.32 13.74
C GLU A 318 -6.43 20.31 15.27
N LEU A 319 -7.37 20.90 16.00
CA LEU A 319 -7.38 20.86 17.47
C LEU A 319 -7.46 19.42 17.97
N PHE A 320 -8.39 18.62 17.43
CA PHE A 320 -8.54 17.22 17.82
C PHE A 320 -7.32 16.37 17.43
N GLN A 321 -6.71 16.63 16.27
CA GLN A 321 -5.49 15.95 15.86
C GLN A 321 -4.30 16.27 16.78
N ALA A 322 -4.15 17.54 17.17
CA ALA A 322 -3.11 17.96 18.10
C ALA A 322 -3.34 17.37 19.50
N CYS A 323 -4.60 17.30 19.95
CA CYS A 323 -4.99 16.61 21.19
C CYS A 323 -4.67 15.11 21.14
N ALA A 324 -5.00 14.43 20.04
CA ALA A 324 -4.68 13.02 19.86
C ALA A 324 -3.16 12.79 19.88
N ALA A 325 -2.38 13.60 19.15
CA ALA A 325 -0.92 13.53 19.16
C ALA A 325 -0.32 13.74 20.57
N ARG A 326 -0.84 14.72 21.32
CA ARG A 326 -0.43 14.97 22.71
C ARG A 326 -0.70 13.76 23.62
N LEU A 327 -1.87 13.13 23.47
CA LEU A 327 -2.24 11.95 24.26
C LEU A 327 -1.45 10.70 23.83
N MET A 328 -1.19 10.52 22.54
CA MET A 328 -0.37 9.43 22.02
C MET A 328 1.07 9.48 22.56
N GLY A 329 1.63 10.69 22.73
CA GLY A 329 2.98 10.87 23.29
C GLY A 329 3.19 10.24 24.68
N HIS A 330 2.11 10.08 25.47
CA HIS A 330 2.13 9.43 26.78
C HIS A 330 1.25 8.19 26.87
N PHE A 331 0.92 7.58 25.72
CA PHE A 331 0.05 6.41 25.62
C PHE A 331 -1.34 6.56 26.30
N MET A 332 -1.85 7.78 26.37
CA MET A 332 -3.16 8.10 26.94
C MET A 332 -4.29 8.11 25.89
N PHE A 333 -3.96 7.97 24.60
CA PHE A 333 -4.95 7.96 23.52
C PHE A 333 -5.59 6.57 23.40
N LEU A 334 -6.91 6.48 23.59
CA LEU A 334 -7.69 5.25 23.39
C LEU A 334 -7.11 3.99 24.08
N CYS A 335 -6.78 4.10 25.37
CA CYS A 335 -6.17 3.04 26.17
C CYS A 335 -7.18 2.15 26.92
N ASP A 336 -8.43 2.04 26.47
CA ASP A 336 -9.47 1.26 27.13
C ASP A 336 -9.18 -0.26 27.15
N PRO A 337 -9.45 -0.98 28.27
CA PRO A 337 -10.24 -0.57 29.44
C PRO A 337 -9.46 0.20 30.53
N PHE A 338 -8.22 0.60 30.25
CA PHE A 338 -7.44 1.41 31.19
C PHE A 338 -7.88 2.87 31.12
N ILE A 339 -7.85 3.54 32.28
CA ILE A 339 -8.17 4.96 32.41
C ILE A 339 -6.89 5.70 32.83
N PRO A 340 -6.39 6.64 32.02
CA PRO A 340 -5.17 7.37 32.34
C PRO A 340 -5.42 8.42 33.42
N VAL A 341 -4.46 8.59 34.33
CA VAL A 341 -4.54 9.46 35.50
C VAL A 341 -3.24 10.23 35.66
N GLN A 342 -3.35 11.55 35.81
CA GLN A 342 -2.22 12.47 36.01
C GLN A 342 -2.26 13.24 37.34
N SER A 343 -3.35 13.15 38.12
CA SER A 343 -3.47 13.80 39.42
C SER A 343 -4.18 12.91 40.45
N ALA A 344 -4.01 13.23 41.74
CA ALA A 344 -4.63 12.46 42.82
C ALA A 344 -6.18 12.64 42.86
N GLU A 345 -6.67 13.81 42.48
CA GLU A 345 -8.10 14.10 42.33
C GLU A 345 -8.71 13.22 41.24
N ALA A 346 -8.06 13.16 40.08
CA ALA A 346 -8.48 12.29 38.98
C ALA A 346 -8.45 10.81 39.40
N LEU A 347 -7.42 10.37 40.15
CA LEU A 347 -7.36 9.01 40.69
C LEU A 347 -8.57 8.70 41.57
N SER A 348 -8.93 9.63 42.47
CA SER A 348 -10.07 9.45 43.35
C SER A 348 -11.42 9.42 42.59
N ALA A 349 -11.54 10.23 41.54
CA ALA A 349 -12.73 10.30 40.71
C ALA A 349 -12.94 9.01 39.90
N VAL A 350 -11.88 8.47 39.29
CA VAL A 350 -11.96 7.22 38.50
C VAL A 350 -12.09 5.99 39.40
N ALA A 351 -11.43 5.98 40.56
CA ALA A 351 -11.58 4.89 41.53
C ALA A 351 -13.01 4.79 42.08
N ARG A 352 -13.74 5.92 42.14
CA ARG A 352 -15.15 5.94 42.57
C ARG A 352 -16.07 5.19 41.60
N VAL A 353 -15.70 5.05 40.32
CA VAL A 353 -16.51 4.31 39.32
C VAL A 353 -16.75 2.87 39.78
N ASP A 354 -15.74 2.24 40.37
CA ASP A 354 -15.75 0.84 40.81
C ASP A 354 -15.52 0.69 42.32
N ASN A 355 -15.87 1.73 43.10
CA ASN A 355 -15.73 1.76 44.57
C ASN A 355 -14.34 1.36 45.09
N GLY A 356 -13.28 1.67 44.34
CA GLY A 356 -11.88 1.42 44.72
C GLY A 356 -11.38 0.00 44.51
N LYS A 357 -12.12 -0.87 43.81
CA LYS A 357 -11.73 -2.29 43.62
C LYS A 357 -10.70 -2.55 42.53
N GLY A 358 -10.60 -1.67 41.55
CA GLY A 358 -9.66 -1.79 40.43
C GLY A 358 -8.19 -1.66 40.82
N LYS A 359 -7.31 -1.93 39.85
CA LYS A 359 -5.85 -1.95 40.00
C LYS A 359 -5.19 -0.77 39.31
N LEU A 360 -3.99 -0.39 39.75
CA LEU A 360 -3.21 0.69 39.14
C LEU A 360 -1.96 0.13 38.46
N PHE A 361 -1.62 0.63 37.28
CA PHE A 361 -0.49 0.22 36.47
C PHE A 361 0.40 1.40 36.10
N SER A 362 1.70 1.12 35.93
CA SER A 362 2.71 2.06 35.46
C SER A 362 3.52 1.44 34.31
N LEU A 363 3.83 2.25 33.31
CA LEU A 363 4.54 1.84 32.08
C LEU A 363 6.03 2.20 32.06
N GLY A 364 6.57 2.74 33.16
CA GLY A 364 7.94 3.25 33.24
C GLY A 364 8.00 4.75 33.53
N ASP A 365 9.22 5.28 33.58
CA ASP A 365 9.48 6.69 33.90
C ASP A 365 9.32 7.62 32.68
N ASP A 366 9.30 7.05 31.46
CA ASP A 366 9.06 7.76 30.21
C ASP A 366 7.59 8.13 30.00
N VAL A 367 6.65 7.40 30.62
CA VAL A 367 5.22 7.68 30.53
C VAL A 367 4.78 8.57 31.68
N ASN A 368 4.37 9.81 31.36
CA ASN A 368 3.98 10.82 32.34
C ASN A 368 2.50 10.69 32.77
N ALA A 369 2.07 9.46 33.06
CA ALA A 369 0.72 9.11 33.53
C ALA A 369 0.73 7.73 34.21
N LEU A 370 -0.28 7.47 35.06
CA LEU A 370 -0.59 6.13 35.58
C LEU A 370 -1.92 5.64 35.00
N PHE A 371 -2.13 4.33 34.98
CA PHE A 371 -3.30 3.73 34.33
C PHE A 371 -4.12 2.94 35.33
N TYR A 372 -5.38 3.30 35.51
CA TYR A 372 -6.32 2.58 36.38
C TYR A 372 -7.11 1.55 35.57
N LEU A 373 -7.19 0.31 36.06
CA LEU A 373 -7.94 -0.77 35.44
C LEU A 373 -9.10 -1.18 36.36
N PRO A 374 -10.35 -0.85 36.00
CA PRO A 374 -11.54 -1.27 36.74
C PRO A 374 -11.76 -2.80 36.76
N GLU A 375 -12.60 -3.27 37.68
CA GLU A 375 -13.12 -4.64 37.70
C GLU A 375 -13.86 -4.93 36.38
N GLN A 376 -13.76 -6.17 35.89
CA GLN A 376 -14.22 -6.55 34.55
C GLN A 376 -15.70 -6.24 34.29
N GLN A 377 -16.54 -6.25 35.33
CA GLN A 377 -17.97 -5.96 35.23
C GLN A 377 -18.27 -4.48 34.99
N ARG A 378 -17.31 -3.59 35.24
CA ARG A 378 -17.41 -2.11 35.11
C ARG A 378 -16.45 -1.56 34.05
N ARG A 379 -16.11 -2.38 33.06
CA ARG A 379 -15.30 -2.01 31.88
C ARG A 379 -16.17 -1.65 30.67
N ASP A 380 -17.44 -1.38 30.90
CA ASP A 380 -18.40 -0.94 29.90
C ASP A 380 -18.09 0.48 29.44
N VAL A 381 -18.37 0.75 28.17
CA VAL A 381 -18.29 2.09 27.60
C VAL A 381 -19.56 2.85 27.93
N GLU A 382 -19.41 4.05 28.50
CA GLU A 382 -20.54 4.89 28.88
C GLU A 382 -21.28 5.44 27.64
N ARG A 383 -22.55 5.81 27.80
CA ARG A 383 -23.36 6.39 26.72
C ARG A 383 -22.87 7.81 26.36
N PRO A 384 -22.92 8.24 25.09
CA PRO A 384 -22.40 9.53 24.68
C PRO A 384 -23.10 10.71 25.37
N THR A 385 -24.39 10.62 25.66
CA THR A 385 -25.11 11.67 26.42
C THR A 385 -24.58 11.84 27.84
N GLN A 386 -24.29 10.74 28.53
CA GLN A 386 -23.69 10.75 29.87
C GLN A 386 -22.26 11.30 29.84
N ALA A 387 -21.48 10.92 28.82
CA ALA A 387 -20.12 11.47 28.63
C ALA A 387 -20.13 13.00 28.48
N VAL A 388 -21.05 13.56 27.70
CA VAL A 388 -21.21 15.02 27.55
C VAL A 388 -21.65 15.67 28.88
N GLN A 389 -22.61 15.08 29.59
CA GLN A 389 -23.05 15.60 30.90
C GLN A 389 -21.91 15.62 31.92
N THR A 390 -21.11 14.55 31.99
CA THR A 390 -19.94 14.46 32.87
C THR A 390 -18.89 15.50 32.52
N LEU A 391 -18.60 15.71 31.23
CA LEU A 391 -17.67 16.73 30.76
C LEU A 391 -18.14 18.14 31.12
N LEU A 392 -19.38 18.50 30.77
CA LEU A 392 -19.94 19.82 31.03
C LEU A 392 -20.04 20.11 32.54
N GLY A 393 -20.51 19.14 33.34
CA GLY A 393 -20.58 19.27 34.79
C GLY A 393 -19.21 19.49 35.44
N HIS A 394 -18.17 18.80 34.96
CA HIS A 394 -16.80 19.03 35.43
C HIS A 394 -16.28 20.42 35.05
N LEU A 395 -16.55 20.89 33.83
CA LEU A 395 -16.14 22.21 33.36
C LEU A 395 -16.83 23.33 34.13
N GLU A 396 -18.12 23.18 34.45
CA GLU A 396 -18.87 24.10 35.31
C GLU A 396 -18.30 24.12 36.73
N ALA A 397 -18.05 22.94 37.32
CA ALA A 397 -17.45 22.83 38.66
C ALA A 397 -16.04 23.47 38.73
N THR A 398 -15.29 23.45 37.62
CA THR A 398 -13.98 24.10 37.52
C THR A 398 -14.07 25.58 37.10
N GLY A 399 -15.28 26.12 36.90
CA GLY A 399 -15.50 27.52 36.52
C GLY A 399 -15.06 27.86 35.09
N ARG A 400 -15.08 26.89 34.17
CA ARG A 400 -14.68 27.03 32.76
C ARG A 400 -15.77 26.49 31.80
N PRO A 401 -17.02 26.96 31.87
CA PRO A 401 -18.09 26.46 31.01
C PRO A 401 -17.85 26.79 29.52
N PHE A 402 -18.34 25.91 28.64
CA PHE A 402 -18.33 26.18 27.20
C PHE A 402 -19.37 27.23 26.79
N ASN A 403 -19.25 27.71 25.54
CA ASN A 403 -20.33 28.49 24.93
C ASN A 403 -21.59 27.62 24.85
N PRO A 404 -22.79 28.15 25.18
CA PRO A 404 -24.05 27.43 25.03
C PRO A 404 -24.23 26.75 23.66
N CYS A 405 -23.90 27.44 22.57
CA CYS A 405 -24.05 26.91 21.22
C CYS A 405 -23.10 25.72 20.96
N TYR A 406 -21.88 25.75 21.51
CA TYR A 406 -20.96 24.61 21.41
C TYR A 406 -21.44 23.43 22.26
N SER A 407 -22.05 23.72 23.42
CA SER A 407 -22.63 22.70 24.29
C SER A 407 -23.81 21.99 23.61
N GLU A 408 -24.68 22.76 22.93
CA GLU A 408 -25.76 22.19 22.10
C GLU A 408 -25.23 21.36 20.94
N LEU A 409 -24.14 21.79 20.29
CA LEU A 409 -23.51 21.00 19.23
C LEU A 409 -23.04 19.64 19.76
N LEU A 410 -22.44 19.60 20.95
CA LEU A 410 -22.04 18.35 21.61
C LEU A 410 -23.26 17.48 21.99
N HIS A 411 -24.35 18.10 22.46
CA HIS A 411 -25.60 17.38 22.78
C HIS A 411 -26.25 16.78 21.54
N VAL A 412 -26.31 17.52 20.44
CA VAL A 412 -26.82 17.01 19.15
C VAL A 412 -25.93 15.88 18.62
N HIS A 413 -24.61 16.02 18.72
CA HIS A 413 -23.70 14.94 18.33
C HIS A 413 -23.93 13.68 19.17
N ALA A 414 -24.09 13.83 20.48
CA ALA A 414 -24.41 12.73 21.37
C ALA A 414 -25.77 12.08 21.02
N GLU A 415 -26.81 12.87 20.78
CA GLU A 415 -28.15 12.40 20.38
C GLU A 415 -28.09 11.57 19.10
N VAL A 416 -27.38 12.02 18.06
CA VAL A 416 -27.25 11.25 16.81
C VAL A 416 -26.41 9.97 16.99
N LEU A 417 -25.47 9.95 17.95
CA LEU A 417 -24.75 8.72 18.32
C LEU A 417 -25.62 7.74 19.11
N GLU A 418 -26.51 8.22 19.99
CA GLU A 418 -27.48 7.36 20.71
C GLU A 418 -28.40 6.62 19.75
N GLU A 419 -28.78 7.27 18.64
CA GLU A 419 -29.63 6.73 17.58
C GLU A 419 -29.04 5.51 16.83
N ARG A 420 -27.78 5.15 17.12
CA ARG A 420 -27.16 3.88 16.68
C ARG A 420 -27.65 2.67 17.49
N GLY A 421 -28.20 2.90 18.68
CA GLY A 421 -28.66 1.85 19.60
C GLY A 421 -27.57 1.38 20.58
N GLU A 422 -27.66 0.11 20.99
CA GLU A 422 -26.83 -0.47 22.06
C GLU A 422 -25.32 -0.41 21.74
N HIS A 423 -24.94 -0.94 20.58
CA HIS A 423 -23.55 -1.02 20.13
C HIS A 423 -23.15 0.21 19.32
N TRP A 424 -23.24 1.40 19.93
CA TRP A 424 -23.03 2.68 19.25
C TRP A 424 -21.57 2.91 18.78
N LEU A 425 -20.60 2.27 19.46
CA LEU A 425 -19.17 2.40 19.18
C LEU A 425 -18.48 1.03 18.99
N THR A 426 -18.56 0.16 20.00
CA THR A 426 -17.88 -1.14 20.05
C THR A 426 -18.85 -2.31 19.95
N ALA A 427 -18.39 -3.40 19.33
CA ALA A 427 -19.07 -4.69 19.35
C ALA A 427 -18.79 -5.43 20.69
N PRO A 428 -19.60 -6.45 21.05
CA PRO A 428 -19.30 -7.31 22.19
C PRO A 428 -17.91 -7.94 22.07
N GLY A 429 -17.05 -7.74 23.09
CA GLY A 429 -15.68 -8.24 23.11
C GLY A 429 -14.66 -7.41 22.31
N GLU A 430 -15.07 -6.28 21.74
CA GLU A 430 -14.20 -5.33 21.04
C GLU A 430 -13.80 -4.18 21.98
N CYS A 431 -12.53 -3.77 21.97
CA CYS A 431 -12.07 -2.57 22.68
C CYS A 431 -12.10 -1.33 21.76
N VAL A 432 -12.01 -0.14 22.35
CA VAL A 432 -12.14 1.13 21.62
C VAL A 432 -11.03 1.33 20.58
N SER A 433 -9.80 0.88 20.85
CA SER A 433 -8.70 0.95 19.88
C SER A 433 -8.95 0.08 18.64
N GLN A 434 -9.56 -1.10 18.80
CA GLN A 434 -9.97 -1.95 17.67
C GLN A 434 -11.12 -1.32 16.88
N ALA A 435 -12.12 -0.77 17.57
CA ALA A 435 -13.23 -0.06 16.92
C ALA A 435 -12.75 1.19 16.15
N PHE A 436 -11.75 1.90 16.67
CA PHE A 436 -11.10 3.01 15.98
C PHE A 436 -10.39 2.53 14.71
N LEU A 437 -9.51 1.52 14.81
CA LEU A 437 -8.78 0.98 13.65
C LEU A 437 -9.72 0.38 12.60
N ARG A 438 -10.84 -0.22 13.01
CA ARG A 438 -11.88 -0.74 12.09
C ARG A 438 -12.56 0.37 11.31
N ARG A 439 -12.84 1.51 11.95
CA ARG A 439 -13.55 2.65 11.33
C ARG A 439 -12.61 3.70 10.74
N LEU A 440 -11.30 3.56 10.96
CA LEU A 440 -10.29 4.41 10.37
C LEU A 440 -10.26 4.18 8.86
N ARG A 441 -10.32 5.26 8.09
CA ARG A 441 -10.26 5.18 6.63
C ARG A 441 -8.87 4.70 6.21
N THR A 442 -8.83 3.70 5.33
CA THR A 442 -7.56 3.10 4.85
C THR A 442 -6.75 4.07 3.99
N ASP A 443 -7.41 4.97 3.26
CA ASP A 443 -6.76 6.01 2.46
C ASP A 443 -6.34 7.24 3.29
N ASP A 444 -6.48 7.19 4.62
CA ASP A 444 -6.09 8.29 5.50
C ASP A 444 -4.56 8.35 5.66
N PRO A 445 -3.89 9.50 5.45
CA PRO A 445 -2.44 9.58 5.54
C PRO A 445 -1.89 9.31 6.95
N ALA A 446 -2.73 9.36 7.99
CA ALA A 446 -2.35 9.01 9.35
C ALA A 446 -2.54 7.51 9.67
N TYR A 447 -2.96 6.68 8.72
CA TYR A 447 -3.23 5.26 8.95
C TYR A 447 -2.03 4.52 9.53
N GLU A 448 -0.85 4.67 8.93
CA GLU A 448 0.39 4.05 9.42
C GLU A 448 0.83 4.62 10.78
N VAL A 449 0.56 5.90 11.03
CA VAL A 449 0.88 6.55 12.31
C VAL A 449 0.07 5.92 13.44
N TYR A 450 -1.24 5.79 13.27
CA TYR A 450 -2.10 5.14 14.27
C TYR A 450 -1.76 3.65 14.44
N CYS A 451 -1.51 2.93 13.35
CA CYS A 451 -1.11 1.52 13.44
C CYS A 451 0.20 1.35 14.21
N SER A 452 1.18 2.23 13.98
CA SER A 452 2.47 2.22 14.69
C SER A 452 2.27 2.52 16.18
N TYR A 453 1.47 3.54 16.50
CA TYR A 453 1.12 3.89 17.87
C TYR A 453 0.46 2.73 18.61
N PHE A 454 -0.60 2.14 18.04
CA PHE A 454 -1.32 1.05 18.71
C PHE A 454 -0.47 -0.20 18.86
N LYS A 455 0.41 -0.50 17.88
CA LYS A 455 1.35 -1.61 17.98
C LYS A 455 2.29 -1.44 19.18
N GLU A 456 2.90 -0.26 19.33
CA GLU A 456 3.76 0.04 20.47
C GLU A 456 2.97 0.04 21.78
N MET A 457 1.79 0.65 21.80
CA MET A 457 0.91 0.68 22.97
C MET A 457 0.60 -0.74 23.46
N TYR A 458 0.17 -1.66 22.58
CA TYR A 458 -0.15 -3.03 22.99
C TYR A 458 1.05 -3.77 23.58
N GLU A 459 2.25 -3.58 23.03
CA GLU A 459 3.48 -4.18 23.56
C GLU A 459 3.84 -3.61 24.94
N ARG A 460 3.74 -2.30 25.13
CA ARG A 460 4.01 -1.62 26.40
C ARG A 460 3.02 -2.04 27.49
N PHE A 461 1.72 -2.08 27.18
CA PHE A 461 0.69 -2.48 28.14
C PHE A 461 0.76 -3.96 28.52
N ALA A 462 1.24 -4.84 27.62
CA ALA A 462 1.50 -6.24 27.96
C ALA A 462 2.61 -6.40 29.03
N GLY A 463 3.57 -5.47 29.06
CA GLY A 463 4.66 -5.42 30.04
C GLY A 463 4.43 -4.47 31.23
N ALA A 464 3.23 -3.93 31.40
CA ALA A 464 2.91 -2.94 32.43
C ALA A 464 3.07 -3.52 33.85
N LYS A 465 3.64 -2.73 34.78
CA LYS A 465 3.82 -3.14 36.18
C LYS A 465 2.68 -2.64 37.04
N GLU A 466 2.11 -3.52 37.87
CA GLU A 466 1.12 -3.14 38.88
C GLU A 466 1.78 -2.32 40.00
N VAL A 467 1.14 -1.23 40.42
CA VAL A 467 1.62 -0.31 41.45
C VAL A 467 0.54 -0.13 42.52
N SER A 468 0.95 0.01 43.78
CA SER A 468 0.00 0.26 44.87
C SER A 468 -0.61 1.66 44.78
N MET A 469 -1.81 1.85 45.33
CA MET A 469 -2.49 3.15 45.33
C MET A 469 -1.71 4.24 46.07
N GLU A 470 -1.03 3.88 47.17
CA GLU A 470 -0.23 4.82 47.97
C GLU A 470 1.05 5.26 47.24
N ASP A 471 1.73 4.32 46.57
CA ASP A 471 2.91 4.64 45.77
C ASP A 471 2.53 5.45 44.52
N GLY A 472 1.37 5.15 43.94
CA GLY A 472 0.76 5.92 42.86
C GLY A 472 0.54 7.38 43.26
N ARG A 473 -0.06 7.66 44.43
CA ARG A 473 -0.31 9.04 44.90
C ARG A 473 0.96 9.86 45.06
N LYS A 474 2.03 9.28 45.61
CA LYS A 474 3.33 9.96 45.73
C LYS A 474 3.90 10.33 44.36
N ARG A 475 3.77 9.42 43.40
CA ARG A 475 4.25 9.62 42.03
C ARG A 475 3.39 10.61 41.24
N LEU A 476 2.08 10.63 41.49
CA LEU A 476 1.13 11.54 40.83
C LEU A 476 1.44 13.02 41.10
N ALA A 477 1.98 13.37 42.28
CA ALA A 477 2.39 14.76 42.54
C ALA A 477 3.53 15.22 41.61
N THR A 478 4.49 14.35 41.31
CA THR A 478 5.56 14.64 40.34
C THR A 478 5.04 14.63 38.91
N ILE A 479 4.19 13.66 38.56
CA ILE A 479 3.54 13.59 37.24
C ILE A 479 2.73 14.85 36.97
N GLU A 480 1.94 15.32 37.92
CA GLU A 480 1.13 16.52 37.78
C GLU A 480 2.00 17.75 37.50
N LYS A 481 3.10 17.92 38.26
CA LYS A 481 4.04 19.02 38.03
C LYS A 481 4.64 18.96 36.63
N ASN A 482 5.13 17.80 36.20
CA ASN A 482 5.72 17.63 34.87
C ASN A 482 4.66 17.85 33.77
N ALA A 483 3.43 17.36 33.96
CA ALA A 483 2.33 17.54 33.02
C ALA A 483 1.91 19.01 32.89
N GLN A 484 1.94 19.78 33.99
CA GLN A 484 1.71 21.24 33.95
C GLN A 484 2.83 21.97 33.19
N GLU A 485 4.08 21.59 33.37
CA GLU A 485 5.23 22.13 32.63
C GLU A 485 5.13 21.81 31.13
N GLU A 486 4.78 20.57 30.77
CA GLU A 486 4.53 20.16 29.40
C GLU A 486 3.33 20.87 28.77
N ALA A 487 2.24 21.06 29.52
CA ALA A 487 1.07 21.81 29.06
C ALA A 487 1.40 23.29 28.80
N ALA A 488 2.28 23.88 29.61
CA ALA A 488 2.80 25.23 29.35
C ALA A 488 3.68 25.28 28.09
N ALA A 489 4.55 24.28 27.91
CA ALA A 489 5.39 24.15 26.71
C ALA A 489 4.57 23.85 25.44
N TYR A 490 3.42 23.18 25.57
CA TYR A 490 2.54 22.85 24.45
C TYR A 490 2.04 24.09 23.69
N GLY A 491 1.77 25.19 24.41
CA GLY A 491 1.40 26.46 23.77
C GLY A 491 2.51 27.06 22.89
N LEU A 492 3.77 26.72 23.15
CA LEU A 492 4.90 27.06 22.27
C LEU A 492 5.02 26.05 21.13
N ALA A 493 4.87 24.74 21.41
CA ALA A 493 4.91 23.69 20.40
C ALA A 493 3.84 23.88 19.30
N LEU A 494 2.63 24.33 19.67
CA LEU A 494 1.57 24.69 18.73
C LEU A 494 1.99 25.82 17.77
N LYS A 495 2.91 26.71 18.16
CA LYS A 495 3.46 27.74 17.27
C LYS A 495 4.57 27.20 16.37
N THR A 496 5.21 26.10 16.75
CA THR A 496 6.29 25.47 16.00
C THR A 496 5.77 24.68 14.80
N MET A 497 4.69 23.93 15.00
CA MET A 497 4.18 22.97 13.99
C MET A 497 2.66 23.03 13.76
N GLY A 498 1.92 23.78 14.58
CA GLY A 498 0.49 24.00 14.35
C GLY A 498 0.25 25.04 13.26
N SER A 499 -0.99 25.09 12.78
CA SER A 499 -1.46 26.12 11.84
C SER A 499 -1.39 27.53 12.43
N ALA A 500 -1.50 28.53 11.57
CA ALA A 500 -1.57 29.92 11.99
C ALA A 500 -2.76 30.18 12.91
N GLU A 501 -3.90 29.52 12.64
CA GLU A 501 -5.14 29.58 13.40
C GLU A 501 -4.96 29.02 14.82
N LEU A 502 -4.34 27.84 14.96
CA LEU A 502 -4.01 27.26 16.28
C LEU A 502 -3.05 28.17 17.05
N ALA A 503 -2.00 28.68 16.39
CA ALA A 503 -1.03 29.56 17.00
C ALA A 503 -1.67 30.89 17.47
N HIS A 504 -2.60 31.44 16.69
CA HIS A 504 -3.33 32.66 17.04
C HIS A 504 -4.26 32.42 18.24
N LYS A 505 -5.11 31.38 18.17
CA LYS A 505 -6.04 31.04 19.27
C LYS A 505 -5.32 30.64 20.55
N ALA A 506 -4.13 30.03 20.47
CA ALA A 506 -3.30 29.77 21.64
C ALA A 506 -2.84 31.06 22.34
N ARG A 507 -2.51 32.12 21.58
CA ARG A 507 -2.17 33.44 22.16
C ARG A 507 -3.38 34.08 22.82
N GLU A 508 -4.52 34.08 22.16
CA GLU A 508 -5.77 34.63 22.70
C GLU A 508 -6.24 33.88 23.95
N GLY A 509 -6.17 32.55 23.93
CA GLY A 509 -6.52 31.68 25.05
C GLY A 509 -5.63 31.94 26.26
N ALA A 510 -4.32 32.04 26.06
CA ALA A 510 -3.38 32.37 27.13
C ALA A 510 -3.68 33.75 27.76
N ALA A 511 -4.00 34.75 26.94
CA ALA A 511 -4.38 36.08 27.43
C ALA A 511 -5.69 36.06 28.23
N LYS A 512 -6.71 35.32 27.77
CA LYS A 512 -7.99 35.16 28.49
C LYS A 512 -7.84 34.40 29.80
N LEU A 513 -7.03 33.33 29.83
CA LEU A 513 -6.73 32.58 31.06
C LEU A 513 -6.05 33.46 32.10
N GLU A 514 -5.11 34.29 31.68
CA GLU A 514 -4.43 35.24 32.57
C GLU A 514 -5.41 36.30 33.13
N GLN A 515 -6.35 36.77 32.31
CA GLN A 515 -7.42 37.67 32.78
C GLN A 515 -8.36 36.98 33.78
N LEU A 516 -8.77 35.74 33.52
CA LEU A 516 -9.60 34.95 34.44
C LEU A 516 -8.89 34.71 35.77
N ARG A 517 -7.60 34.35 35.73
CA ARG A 517 -6.79 34.14 36.93
C ARG A 517 -6.69 35.43 37.75
N LYS A 518 -6.42 36.58 37.11
CA LYS A 518 -6.44 37.90 37.77
C LYS A 518 -7.82 38.26 38.34
N ALA A 519 -8.90 37.88 37.68
CA ALA A 519 -10.26 38.10 38.17
C ALA A 519 -10.57 37.21 39.40
N GLN A 520 -10.14 35.95 39.39
CA GLN A 520 -10.26 35.02 40.51
C GLN A 520 -9.42 35.48 41.72
N GLU A 521 -8.17 35.92 41.49
CA GLU A 521 -7.31 36.49 42.54
C GLU A 521 -7.93 37.77 43.15
N LYS A 522 -8.54 38.64 42.33
CA LYS A 522 -9.28 39.82 42.82
C LYS A 522 -10.56 39.45 43.58
N ALA A 523 -11.27 38.40 43.16
CA ALA A 523 -12.46 37.92 43.86
C ALA A 523 -12.10 37.31 45.23
N ALA A 524 -11.02 36.52 45.29
CA ALA A 524 -10.47 35.96 46.52
C ALA A 524 -9.95 37.05 47.48
N GLY A 525 -9.28 38.08 46.94
CA GLY A 525 -8.82 39.25 47.72
C GLY A 525 -9.96 40.08 48.31
N LYS A 526 -11.07 40.25 47.58
CA LYS A 526 -12.27 40.93 48.10
C LYS A 526 -12.97 40.13 49.21
N SER A 527 -13.03 38.80 49.10
CA SER A 527 -13.58 37.96 50.18
C SER A 527 -12.74 37.98 51.46
N ALA A 528 -11.42 38.17 51.35
CA ALA A 528 -10.55 38.33 52.52
C ALA A 528 -10.75 39.70 53.23
N GLN A 529 -11.00 40.78 52.46
CA GLN A 529 -11.31 42.11 53.01
C GLN A 529 -12.70 42.18 53.68
N THR A 530 -13.73 41.53 53.12
CA THR A 530 -15.06 41.51 53.74
C THR A 530 -15.11 40.71 55.05
N VAL A 531 -14.23 39.72 55.22
CA VAL A 531 -14.09 38.96 56.49
C VAL A 531 -13.31 39.76 57.54
N GLN A 532 -12.43 40.69 57.14
CA GLN A 532 -11.77 41.61 58.07
C GLN A 532 -12.67 42.77 58.51
N GLU A 533 -13.51 43.30 57.62
CA GLU A 533 -14.48 44.36 57.97
C GLU A 533 -15.62 43.85 58.88
N ASN A 534 -16.02 42.58 58.77
CA ASN A 534 -17.00 41.98 59.68
C ASN A 534 -16.41 41.48 61.01
N LYS A 535 -15.12 41.72 61.27
CA LYS A 535 -14.43 41.41 62.53
C LYS A 535 -14.00 42.66 63.31
N MET A 536 -14.39 43.86 62.87
CA MET A 536 -14.25 45.10 63.65
C MET A 536 -15.57 45.49 64.31
#